data_AF-A0L2B0-F1
#
_entry.id   AF-A0L2B0-F1
#
_cell.length_a   1.000
_cell.length_b   1.000
_cell.length_c   1.000
_cell.angle_alpha   90.00
_cell.angle_beta   90.00
_cell.angle_gamma   90.00
#
_symmetry.space_group_name_H-M   'P 1'
#
loop_
_entity.id
_entity.type
_entity.pdbx_description
1 polymer ?
#
loop_
_entity_poly.entity_id
_entity_poly.type
_entity_poly.pdbx_seq_one_letter_code
_entity_poly.pdbx_strand_id
1 'polypeptide(L)'
;MENSKRRFLKGTCALLAGASGATLLATVSASNEAKAEPSVKYALIHDETKCIGCKACEVACRETNHVPEGVARLKIEQTGPYGEYPNQFYHFSRKSCQHCEDAPCVNVCPTGAAFIDKETGIVSVDAWKCVGCQYCIAACPYKIRFINPVTHAADKCDFCRETNLAQGKQPACVAACPTKALVFGNLKDPSSQVVQVLKANPTQRAKVDLGTRPKLFRIVAKSGEVAI
;
A
#
# COMPACT_ATOMS: atom_id res chain seq x y z
N MET A 1 10.64 -45.63 11.51
CA MET A 1 11.08 -45.91 10.12
C MET A 1 11.14 -44.60 9.38
N GLU A 2 12.36 -44.21 9.02
CA GLU A 2 12.80 -42.84 8.85
C GLU A 2 12.59 -42.28 7.44
N ASN A 3 12.44 -40.96 7.38
CA ASN A 3 12.06 -40.08 6.28
C ASN A 3 12.81 -40.30 4.95
N SER A 4 12.08 -40.76 3.92
CA SER A 4 12.52 -40.70 2.52
C SER A 4 12.15 -39.37 1.86
N LYS A 5 12.96 -38.32 2.07
CA LYS A 5 13.01 -37.13 1.18
C LYS A 5 14.41 -36.56 0.94
N ARG A 6 15.48 -37.25 1.36
CA ARG A 6 16.89 -36.88 1.06
C ARG A 6 17.43 -37.61 -0.17
N ARG A 7 16.73 -37.49 -1.30
CA ARG A 7 17.15 -38.09 -2.58
C ARG A 7 17.49 -37.02 -3.63
N PHE A 8 18.12 -35.93 -3.18
CA PHE A 8 18.60 -34.84 -4.05
C PHE A 8 20.10 -34.56 -3.90
N LEU A 9 20.86 -35.44 -3.22
CA LEU A 9 22.29 -35.25 -2.93
C LEU A 9 23.21 -36.38 -3.43
N LYS A 10 22.88 -37.05 -4.53
CA LYS A 10 23.77 -38.04 -5.18
C LYS A 10 23.94 -37.76 -6.67
N GLY A 11 24.47 -36.58 -6.99
CA GLY A 11 24.94 -36.20 -8.32
C GLY A 11 26.42 -35.82 -8.27
N THR A 12 27.27 -36.71 -7.75
CA THR A 12 28.73 -36.56 -7.79
C THR A 12 29.30 -37.22 -9.04
N CYS A 13 29.92 -36.40 -9.88
CA CYS A 13 31.15 -36.67 -10.62
C CYS A 13 31.30 -38.03 -11.32
N ALA A 14 30.94 -38.09 -12.60
CA ALA A 14 31.61 -38.96 -13.56
C ALA A 14 32.76 -38.17 -14.20
N LEU A 15 33.98 -38.43 -13.74
CA LEU A 15 35.23 -38.04 -14.42
C LEU A 15 35.41 -38.96 -15.64
N LEU A 16 35.36 -38.40 -16.84
CA LEU A 16 35.96 -39.03 -18.03
C LEU A 16 37.14 -38.17 -18.47
N ALA A 17 38.31 -38.82 -18.50
CA ALA A 17 39.57 -38.26 -18.93
C ALA A 17 39.63 -38.15 -20.48
N GLY A 18 40.20 -37.05 -20.98
CA GLY A 18 40.86 -37.01 -22.29
C GLY A 18 40.49 -35.84 -23.20
N ALA A 19 41.52 -35.05 -23.55
CA ALA A 19 41.62 -34.08 -24.64
C ALA A 19 41.15 -32.62 -24.39
N SER A 20 42.14 -31.80 -24.03
CA SER A 20 42.42 -30.41 -24.42
C SER A 20 41.28 -29.50 -24.91
N GLY A 21 41.10 -28.38 -24.21
CA GLY A 21 40.57 -27.13 -24.78
C GLY A 21 39.22 -26.70 -24.23
N ALA A 22 39.19 -25.48 -23.69
CA ALA A 22 38.04 -24.72 -23.21
C ALA A 22 37.45 -25.13 -21.85
N THR A 23 37.97 -24.49 -20.79
CA THR A 23 37.19 -24.17 -19.58
C THR A 23 35.86 -23.51 -19.99
N LEU A 24 34.78 -24.28 -20.03
CA LEU A 24 33.42 -23.77 -20.03
C LEU A 24 33.10 -23.24 -18.63
N LEU A 25 33.62 -22.05 -18.33
CA LEU A 25 33.07 -21.17 -17.30
C LEU A 25 31.68 -20.74 -17.79
N ALA A 26 30.65 -21.49 -17.41
CA ALA A 26 29.28 -21.03 -17.54
C ALA A 26 29.09 -19.82 -16.64
N THR A 27 29.29 -18.63 -17.18
CA THR A 27 28.91 -17.37 -16.55
C THR A 27 27.38 -17.35 -16.47
N VAL A 28 26.84 -17.71 -15.30
CA VAL A 28 25.46 -17.39 -14.96
C VAL A 28 25.40 -15.88 -14.78
N SER A 29 25.20 -15.16 -15.88
CA SER A 29 24.89 -13.74 -15.85
C SER A 29 23.53 -13.61 -15.18
N ALA A 30 23.55 -13.33 -13.87
CA ALA A 30 22.39 -12.79 -13.18
C ALA A 30 22.07 -11.46 -13.88
N SER A 31 21.09 -11.47 -14.78
CA SER A 31 20.52 -10.26 -15.34
C SER A 31 19.91 -9.47 -14.19
N ASN A 32 20.69 -8.53 -13.68
CA ASN A 32 20.22 -7.55 -12.71
C ASN A 32 19.36 -6.56 -13.49
N GLU A 33 18.12 -6.96 -13.80
CA GLU A 33 17.11 -6.04 -14.28
C GLU A 33 16.84 -5.03 -13.17
N ALA A 34 17.52 -3.89 -13.23
CA ALA A 34 17.20 -2.74 -12.41
C ALA A 34 15.73 -2.42 -12.67
N LYS A 35 14.86 -2.70 -11.68
CA LYS A 35 13.44 -2.35 -11.75
C LYS A 35 13.32 -0.89 -12.13
N ALA A 36 12.73 -0.60 -13.29
CA ALA A 36 12.50 0.78 -13.73
C ALA A 36 11.67 1.50 -12.66
N GLU A 37 12.21 2.60 -12.12
CA GLU A 37 11.54 3.42 -11.11
C GLU A 37 10.38 4.20 -11.75
N PRO A 38 9.21 4.30 -11.09
CA PRO A 38 8.01 4.88 -11.70
C PRO A 38 8.18 6.38 -11.97
N SER A 39 7.62 6.91 -13.07
CA SER A 39 7.75 8.33 -13.44
C SER A 39 7.13 9.26 -12.40
N VAL A 40 6.05 8.81 -11.75
CA VAL A 40 5.33 9.49 -10.68
C VAL A 40 5.31 8.60 -9.45
N LYS A 41 5.41 9.19 -8.25
CA LYS A 41 5.39 8.44 -7.00
C LYS A 41 4.38 9.07 -6.03
N TYR A 42 3.12 8.66 -6.13
CA TYR A 42 2.08 9.21 -5.25
C TYR A 42 2.22 8.77 -3.80
N ALA A 43 1.95 9.72 -2.90
CA ALA A 43 1.83 9.53 -1.47
C ALA A 43 0.67 10.33 -0.89
N LEU A 44 0.25 9.93 0.30
CA LEU A 44 -0.81 10.57 1.06
C LEU A 44 -0.34 10.83 2.49
N ILE A 45 -0.64 12.00 3.02
CA ILE A 45 -0.48 12.35 4.43
C ILE A 45 -1.86 12.42 5.08
N HIS A 46 -1.99 11.81 6.25
CA HIS A 46 -3.09 12.04 7.18
C HIS A 46 -2.58 12.84 8.37
N ASP A 47 -3.01 14.09 8.46
CA ASP A 47 -2.72 14.98 9.56
C ASP A 47 -3.75 14.80 10.67
N GLU A 48 -3.39 14.03 11.68
CA GLU A 48 -4.30 13.67 12.78
C GLU A 48 -4.58 14.86 13.69
N THR A 49 -3.73 15.89 13.67
CA THR A 49 -3.94 17.15 14.43
C THR A 49 -5.10 17.98 13.89
N LYS A 50 -5.51 17.74 12.64
CA LYS A 50 -6.62 18.43 11.96
C LYS A 50 -7.83 17.54 11.72
N CYS A 51 -7.71 16.23 11.97
CA CYS A 51 -8.78 15.28 11.68
C CYS A 51 -9.83 15.34 12.79
N ILE A 52 -11.03 15.83 12.45
CA ILE A 52 -12.17 15.95 13.38
C ILE A 52 -13.09 14.71 13.38
N GLY A 53 -12.69 13.63 12.70
CA GLY A 53 -13.49 12.39 12.69
C GLY A 53 -14.85 12.47 11.97
N CYS A 54 -15.08 13.46 11.11
CA CYS A 54 -16.39 13.69 10.46
C CYS A 54 -16.81 12.61 9.43
N LYS A 55 -15.90 11.70 9.05
CA LYS A 55 -16.12 10.61 8.09
C LYS A 55 -16.57 11.03 6.68
N ALA A 56 -16.52 12.31 6.32
CA ALA A 56 -16.80 12.80 4.96
C ALA A 56 -15.94 12.09 3.90
N CYS A 57 -14.68 11.77 4.24
CA CYS A 57 -13.78 11.03 3.37
C CYS A 57 -14.25 9.59 3.07
N GLU A 58 -14.94 8.93 4.00
CA GLU A 58 -15.48 7.58 3.80
C GLU A 58 -16.65 7.61 2.81
N VAL A 59 -17.57 8.57 3.00
CA VAL A 59 -18.73 8.79 2.13
C VAL A 59 -18.26 9.11 0.70
N ALA A 60 -17.40 10.11 0.55
CA ALA A 60 -16.88 10.51 -0.75
C ALA A 60 -16.15 9.37 -1.47
N CYS A 61 -15.37 8.56 -0.74
CA CYS A 61 -14.69 7.40 -1.33
C CYS A 61 -15.67 6.34 -1.84
N ARG A 62 -16.75 6.08 -1.09
CA ARG A 62 -17.77 5.10 -1.48
C ARG A 62 -18.53 5.55 -2.71
N GLU A 63 -19.01 6.78 -2.72
CA GLU A 63 -19.76 7.34 -3.84
C GLU A 63 -18.91 7.38 -5.12
N THR A 64 -17.71 7.97 -5.03
CA THR A 64 -16.86 8.15 -6.22
C THR A 64 -16.41 6.83 -6.83
N ASN A 65 -16.16 5.81 -6.00
CA ASN A 65 -15.62 4.52 -6.44
C ASN A 65 -16.67 3.40 -6.44
N HIS A 66 -17.95 3.73 -6.24
CA HIS A 66 -19.07 2.78 -6.20
C HIS A 66 -18.79 1.58 -5.27
N VAL A 67 -18.24 1.83 -4.08
CA VAL A 67 -17.89 0.76 -3.13
C VAL A 67 -19.18 0.14 -2.57
N PRO A 68 -19.40 -1.18 -2.69
CA PRO A 68 -20.63 -1.81 -2.22
C PRO A 68 -20.84 -1.72 -0.70
N GLU A 69 -22.07 -1.97 -0.25
CA GLU A 69 -22.39 -2.09 1.16
C GLU A 69 -21.64 -3.24 1.85
N GLY A 70 -21.47 -3.13 3.17
CA GLY A 70 -20.75 -4.11 3.98
C GLY A 70 -19.21 -4.03 3.88
N VAL A 71 -18.67 -3.33 2.88
CA VAL A 71 -17.22 -3.17 2.67
C VAL A 71 -16.80 -1.70 2.60
N ALA A 72 -15.51 -1.42 2.76
CA ALA A 72 -14.97 -0.06 2.70
C ALA A 72 -13.52 -0.03 2.25
N ARG A 73 -13.18 0.91 1.36
CA ARG A 73 -11.80 1.17 0.92
C ARG A 73 -11.00 2.00 1.92
N LEU A 74 -11.67 2.79 2.77
CA LEU A 74 -11.08 3.53 3.87
C LEU A 74 -12.08 3.65 5.04
N LYS A 75 -11.56 3.70 6.27
CA LYS A 75 -12.31 3.97 7.49
C LYS A 75 -11.53 4.93 8.39
N ILE A 76 -12.22 5.79 9.13
CA ILE A 76 -11.67 6.58 10.24
C ILE A 76 -11.99 5.83 11.53
N GLU A 77 -10.94 5.40 12.22
CA GLU A 77 -11.03 4.80 13.54
C GLU A 77 -10.90 5.89 14.60
N GLN A 78 -11.88 5.94 15.49
CA GLN A 78 -11.88 6.78 16.68
C GLN A 78 -11.39 5.95 17.88
N THR A 79 -10.44 6.49 18.64
CA THR A 79 -10.00 5.92 19.91
C THR A 79 -10.12 6.95 21.02
N GLY A 80 -10.36 6.48 22.26
CA GLY A 80 -10.75 7.30 23.40
C GLY A 80 -12.14 6.94 23.92
N PRO A 81 -12.75 7.78 24.79
CA PRO A 81 -12.21 9.07 25.26
C PRO A 81 -10.94 8.89 26.08
N TYR A 82 -10.06 9.87 25.98
CA TYR A 82 -8.88 10.02 26.85
C TYR A 82 -9.02 11.30 27.68
N GLY A 83 -8.30 11.37 28.80
CA GLY A 83 -8.41 12.48 29.75
C GLY A 83 -9.68 12.40 30.60
N GLU A 84 -9.92 13.44 31.39
CA GLU A 84 -11.08 13.57 32.27
C GLU A 84 -11.85 14.84 31.95
N TYR A 85 -13.15 14.87 32.26
CA TYR A 85 -13.98 16.05 32.02
C TYR A 85 -13.44 17.25 32.83
N PRO A 86 -13.33 18.46 32.25
CA PRO A 86 -13.81 18.89 30.92
C PRO A 86 -12.80 18.70 29.76
N ASN A 87 -11.61 18.16 30.03
CA ASN A 87 -10.50 18.04 29.07
C ASN A 87 -10.45 16.67 28.38
N GLN A 88 -11.61 16.15 27.96
CA GLN A 88 -11.67 14.89 27.22
C GLN A 88 -11.34 15.08 25.74
N PHE A 89 -10.62 14.13 25.15
CA PHE A 89 -10.30 14.16 23.73
C PHE A 89 -10.33 12.77 23.10
N TYR A 90 -10.35 12.76 21.77
CA TYR A 90 -10.32 11.55 20.94
C TYR A 90 -9.17 11.63 19.95
N HIS A 91 -8.69 10.47 19.51
CA HIS A 91 -7.79 10.37 18.37
C HIS A 91 -8.49 9.74 17.19
N PHE A 92 -8.30 10.33 16.02
CA PHE A 92 -8.86 9.85 14.76
C PHE A 92 -7.73 9.39 13.85
N SER A 93 -7.72 8.10 13.51
CA SER A 93 -6.71 7.52 12.62
C SER A 93 -7.36 6.95 11.37
N ARG A 94 -6.66 7.07 10.23
CA ARG A 94 -7.14 6.55 8.95
C ARG A 94 -6.66 5.11 8.75
N LYS A 95 -7.60 4.20 8.53
CA LYS A 95 -7.35 2.83 8.01
C LYS A 95 -7.66 2.77 6.53
N SER A 96 -6.63 2.65 5.71
CA SER A 96 -6.75 2.39 4.27
C SER A 96 -5.50 1.71 3.74
N CYS A 97 -5.52 1.31 2.45
CA CYS A 97 -4.30 0.89 1.75
C CYS A 97 -3.16 1.88 1.98
N GLN A 98 -1.98 1.34 2.33
CA GLN A 98 -0.77 2.11 2.55
C GLN A 98 0.06 2.29 1.27
N HIS A 99 -0.36 1.64 0.17
CA HIS A 99 0.32 1.66 -1.13
C HIS A 99 1.83 1.42 -1.01
N CYS A 100 2.21 0.34 -0.35
CA CYS A 100 3.58 -0.09 -0.12
C CYS A 100 4.42 -0.14 -1.40
N GLU A 101 5.68 0.31 -1.34
CA GLU A 101 6.64 0.13 -2.44
C GLU A 101 7.07 -1.33 -2.56
N ASP A 102 7.30 -2.00 -1.43
CA ASP A 102 7.41 -3.45 -1.37
C ASP A 102 6.09 -4.01 -0.84
N ALA A 103 5.25 -4.51 -1.74
CA ALA A 103 3.87 -4.85 -1.46
C ALA A 103 3.70 -6.39 -1.39
N PRO A 104 3.67 -7.00 -0.18
CA PRO A 104 3.50 -8.45 -0.04
C PRO A 104 2.26 -8.98 -0.77
N CYS A 105 1.19 -8.19 -0.75
CA CYS A 105 -0.06 -8.49 -1.44
C CYS A 105 0.05 -8.58 -2.98
N VAL A 106 1.05 -7.97 -3.58
CA VAL A 106 1.40 -8.12 -5.02
C VAL A 106 2.25 -9.37 -5.19
N ASN A 107 3.27 -9.54 -4.35
CA ASN A 107 4.21 -10.67 -4.42
C ASN A 107 3.53 -12.04 -4.30
N VAL A 108 2.45 -12.14 -3.52
CA VAL A 108 1.70 -13.40 -3.33
C VAL A 108 0.59 -13.65 -4.36
N CYS A 109 0.36 -12.74 -5.31
CA CYS A 109 -0.76 -12.86 -6.24
C CYS A 109 -0.42 -13.83 -7.38
N PRO A 110 -1.06 -15.01 -7.47
CA PRO A 110 -0.67 -16.03 -8.44
C PRO A 110 -1.06 -15.69 -9.88
N THR A 111 -2.05 -14.81 -10.08
CA THR A 111 -2.56 -14.45 -11.41
C THR A 111 -2.00 -13.12 -11.93
N GLY A 112 -1.18 -12.43 -11.14
CA GLY A 112 -0.76 -11.06 -11.46
C GLY A 112 -1.88 -10.02 -11.39
N ALA A 113 -3.04 -10.36 -10.83
CA ALA A 113 -4.15 -9.43 -10.66
C ALA A 113 -3.80 -8.26 -9.73
N ALA A 114 -3.11 -8.51 -8.62
CA ALA A 114 -2.54 -7.44 -7.82
C ALA A 114 -1.19 -7.04 -8.41
N PHE A 115 -1.01 -5.75 -8.69
CA PHE A 115 0.20 -5.22 -9.31
C PHE A 115 0.56 -3.83 -8.76
N ILE A 116 1.77 -3.37 -9.06
CA ILE A 116 2.18 -1.97 -8.87
C ILE A 116 2.17 -1.32 -10.25
N ASP A 117 1.38 -0.27 -10.42
CA ASP A 117 1.33 0.51 -11.65
C ASP A 117 2.72 1.11 -11.93
N LYS A 118 3.26 0.84 -13.13
CA LYS A 118 4.65 1.19 -13.48
C LYS A 118 4.87 2.69 -13.63
N GLU A 119 3.82 3.45 -13.94
CA GLU A 119 3.94 4.89 -14.15
C GLU A 119 3.80 5.64 -12.82
N THR A 120 2.85 5.24 -11.99
CA THR A 120 2.43 5.99 -10.80
C THR A 120 2.89 5.37 -9.47
N GLY A 121 3.34 4.11 -9.50
CA GLY A 121 3.65 3.31 -8.32
C GLY A 121 2.42 2.98 -7.48
N ILE A 122 1.19 3.17 -7.97
CA ILE A 122 -0.03 2.84 -7.23
C ILE A 122 -0.18 1.31 -7.20
N VAL A 123 -0.20 0.73 -6.00
CA VAL A 123 -0.62 -0.66 -5.82
C VAL A 123 -2.09 -0.77 -6.24
N SER A 124 -2.42 -1.63 -7.21
CA SER A 124 -3.73 -1.77 -7.86
C SER A 124 -4.17 -3.23 -7.94
N VAL A 125 -5.43 -3.45 -8.35
CA VAL A 125 -5.97 -4.78 -8.66
C VAL A 125 -6.72 -4.72 -9.98
N ASP A 126 -6.34 -5.61 -10.90
CA ASP A 126 -7.09 -5.94 -12.10
C ASP A 126 -8.17 -6.95 -11.71
N ALA A 127 -9.43 -6.50 -11.68
CA ALA A 127 -10.55 -7.34 -11.25
C ALA A 127 -10.77 -8.53 -12.17
N TRP A 128 -10.51 -8.39 -13.48
CA TRP A 128 -10.71 -9.45 -14.47
C TRP A 128 -9.75 -10.62 -14.27
N LYS A 129 -8.50 -10.34 -13.89
CA LYS A 129 -7.51 -11.38 -13.58
C LYS A 129 -7.67 -11.99 -12.20
N CYS A 130 -8.51 -11.41 -11.35
CA CYS A 130 -8.61 -11.81 -9.95
C CYS A 130 -9.51 -13.05 -9.79
N VAL A 131 -8.93 -14.14 -9.31
CA VAL A 131 -9.66 -15.40 -9.05
C VAL A 131 -10.19 -15.52 -7.62
N GLY A 132 -10.18 -14.43 -6.84
CA GLY A 132 -10.75 -14.43 -5.49
C GLY A 132 -10.03 -15.32 -4.46
N CYS A 133 -8.79 -15.77 -4.70
CA CYS A 133 -8.05 -16.70 -3.81
C CYS A 133 -7.68 -16.16 -2.42
N GLN A 134 -7.87 -14.86 -2.17
CA GLN A 134 -7.65 -14.19 -0.87
C GLN A 134 -6.20 -14.17 -0.33
N TYR A 135 -5.20 -14.70 -1.04
CA TYR A 135 -3.80 -14.65 -0.59
C TYR A 135 -3.31 -13.24 -0.31
N CYS A 136 -3.70 -12.28 -1.15
CA CYS A 136 -3.36 -10.88 -0.95
C CYS A 136 -3.98 -10.29 0.33
N ILE A 137 -5.13 -10.81 0.79
CA ILE A 137 -5.77 -10.40 2.03
C ILE A 137 -4.97 -10.92 3.22
N ALA A 138 -4.65 -12.22 3.21
CA ALA A 138 -3.83 -12.85 4.25
C ALA A 138 -2.43 -12.21 4.37
N ALA A 139 -1.80 -11.87 3.25
CA ALA A 139 -0.46 -11.28 3.22
C ALA A 139 -0.42 -9.80 3.60
N CYS A 140 -1.55 -9.09 3.62
CA CYS A 140 -1.54 -7.65 3.89
C CYS A 140 -1.36 -7.38 5.40
N PRO A 141 -0.23 -6.80 5.86
CA PRO A 141 0.01 -6.60 7.28
C PRO A 141 -0.91 -5.54 7.91
N TYR A 142 -1.61 -4.77 7.08
CA TYR A 142 -2.54 -3.72 7.48
C TYR A 142 -4.00 -4.20 7.51
N LYS A 143 -4.31 -5.40 6.99
CA LYS A 143 -5.67 -5.98 6.94
C LYS A 143 -6.71 -5.05 6.27
N ILE A 144 -6.33 -4.41 5.17
CA ILE A 144 -7.15 -3.40 4.46
C ILE A 144 -7.78 -3.89 3.15
N ARG A 145 -7.48 -5.13 2.74
CA ARG A 145 -8.04 -5.73 1.52
C ARG A 145 -9.26 -6.55 1.89
N PHE A 146 -10.25 -6.59 1.01
CA PHE A 146 -11.47 -7.37 1.15
C PHE A 146 -11.85 -8.00 -0.20
N ILE A 147 -12.78 -8.95 -0.22
CA ILE A 147 -13.41 -9.40 -1.47
C ILE A 147 -14.62 -8.51 -1.74
N ASN A 148 -14.64 -7.87 -2.90
CA ASN A 148 -15.78 -7.08 -3.33
C ASN A 148 -16.97 -8.02 -3.56
N PRO A 149 -18.13 -7.78 -2.90
CA PRO A 149 -19.25 -8.71 -2.93
C PRO A 149 -19.95 -8.78 -4.30
N VAL A 150 -19.72 -7.81 -5.18
CA VAL A 150 -20.32 -7.74 -6.52
C VAL A 150 -19.39 -8.35 -7.56
N THR A 151 -18.11 -7.97 -7.56
CA THR A 151 -17.17 -8.44 -8.59
C THR A 151 -16.44 -9.73 -8.20
N HIS A 152 -16.55 -10.15 -6.94
CA HIS A 152 -15.80 -11.26 -6.33
C HIS A 152 -14.27 -11.15 -6.43
N ALA A 153 -13.76 -9.99 -6.88
CA ALA A 153 -12.35 -9.67 -6.91
C ALA A 153 -11.88 -9.07 -5.58
N ALA A 154 -10.58 -9.19 -5.30
CA ALA A 154 -9.98 -8.48 -4.19
C ALA A 154 -9.97 -6.96 -4.45
N ASP A 155 -10.37 -6.18 -3.45
CA ASP A 155 -10.50 -4.73 -3.56
C ASP A 155 -9.88 -4.04 -2.33
N LYS A 156 -9.54 -2.75 -2.50
CA LYS A 156 -8.89 -1.85 -1.55
C LYS A 156 -8.85 -0.44 -2.13
N CYS A 157 -8.48 0.55 -1.31
CA CYS A 157 -8.13 1.89 -1.83
C CYS A 157 -7.06 1.80 -2.94
N ASP A 158 -7.31 2.53 -4.02
CA ASP A 158 -6.55 2.63 -5.27
C ASP A 158 -6.08 4.08 -5.53
N PHE A 159 -6.12 4.95 -4.51
CA PHE A 159 -5.96 6.41 -4.65
C PHE A 159 -6.83 7.05 -5.74
N CYS A 160 -8.01 6.48 -6.02
CA CYS A 160 -8.90 6.94 -7.09
C CYS A 160 -8.26 6.87 -8.48
N ARG A 161 -7.31 5.95 -8.71
CA ARG A 161 -6.62 5.74 -9.99
C ARG A 161 -7.60 5.66 -11.15
N GLU A 162 -8.66 4.87 -11.02
CA GLU A 162 -9.66 4.65 -12.10
C GLU A 162 -10.76 5.72 -12.15
N THR A 163 -10.79 6.65 -11.20
CA THR A 163 -11.89 7.61 -11.03
C THR A 163 -11.36 9.04 -11.09
N ASN A 164 -11.29 9.73 -9.96
CA ASN A 164 -10.88 11.14 -9.93
C ASN A 164 -9.47 11.36 -10.50
N LEU A 165 -8.51 10.49 -10.15
CA LEU A 165 -7.12 10.70 -10.53
C LEU A 165 -6.92 10.50 -12.04
N ALA A 166 -7.65 9.57 -12.67
CA ALA A 166 -7.68 9.42 -14.13
C ALA A 166 -8.16 10.68 -14.86
N GLN A 167 -8.94 11.55 -14.19
CA GLN A 167 -9.43 12.82 -14.72
C GLN A 167 -8.53 14.01 -14.33
N GLY A 168 -7.34 13.76 -13.76
CA GLY A 168 -6.45 14.82 -13.27
C GLY A 168 -6.95 15.52 -12.00
N LYS A 169 -7.96 14.97 -11.32
CA LYS A 169 -8.51 15.52 -10.07
C LYS A 169 -7.83 14.91 -8.85
N GLN A 170 -7.95 15.58 -7.70
CA GLN A 170 -7.54 15.02 -6.41
C GLN A 170 -8.41 13.81 -6.02
N PRO A 171 -7.88 12.82 -5.28
CA PRO A 171 -8.67 11.71 -4.77
C PRO A 171 -9.88 12.20 -3.96
N ALA A 172 -11.02 11.52 -4.08
CA ALA A 172 -12.28 11.97 -3.48
C ALA A 172 -12.18 12.26 -1.98
N CYS A 173 -11.47 11.40 -1.24
CA CYS A 173 -11.25 11.59 0.19
C CYS A 173 -10.49 12.88 0.54
N VAL A 174 -9.56 13.30 -0.32
CA VAL A 174 -8.76 14.53 -0.15
C VAL A 174 -9.63 15.75 -0.46
N ALA A 175 -10.36 15.72 -1.59
CA ALA A 175 -11.25 16.80 -1.99
C ALA A 175 -12.38 17.06 -0.98
N ALA A 176 -12.91 16.00 -0.36
CA ALA A 176 -14.02 16.09 0.59
C ALA A 176 -13.62 16.46 2.02
N CYS A 177 -12.32 16.58 2.35
CA CYS A 177 -11.87 16.81 3.71
C CYS A 177 -12.04 18.29 4.11
N PRO A 178 -12.97 18.65 5.03
CA PRO A 178 -13.27 20.05 5.32
C PRO A 178 -12.12 20.77 6.04
N THR A 179 -11.37 20.05 6.88
CA THR A 179 -10.25 20.60 7.65
C THR A 179 -8.91 20.49 6.94
N LYS A 180 -8.89 19.99 5.69
CA LYS A 180 -7.66 19.75 4.91
C LYS A 180 -6.63 18.88 5.66
N ALA A 181 -7.11 17.93 6.46
CA ALA A 181 -6.30 16.93 7.16
C ALA A 181 -5.65 15.90 6.22
N LEU A 182 -6.02 15.89 4.94
CA LEU A 182 -5.49 14.97 3.93
C LEU A 182 -4.70 15.75 2.89
N VAL A 183 -3.46 15.34 2.64
CA VAL A 183 -2.59 15.93 1.61
C VAL A 183 -2.11 14.82 0.68
N PHE A 184 -2.37 14.95 -0.62
CA PHE A 184 -1.98 13.97 -1.63
C PHE A 184 -1.13 14.63 -2.70
N GLY A 185 -0.10 13.92 -3.17
CA GLY A 185 0.82 14.49 -4.15
C GLY A 185 1.90 13.53 -4.62
N ASN A 186 2.75 14.02 -5.52
CA ASN A 186 3.86 13.28 -6.11
C ASN A 186 5.14 13.53 -5.29
N LEU A 187 5.72 12.46 -4.73
CA LEU A 187 6.98 12.52 -3.98
C LEU A 187 8.19 12.87 -4.86
N LYS A 188 8.10 12.67 -6.18
CA LYS A 188 9.17 13.03 -7.13
C LYS A 188 9.15 14.48 -7.57
N ASP A 189 8.08 15.22 -7.26
CA ASP A 189 7.97 16.65 -7.55
C ASP A 189 8.29 17.46 -6.29
N PRO A 190 9.45 18.16 -6.23
CA PRO A 190 9.84 18.94 -5.05
C PRO A 190 8.88 20.09 -4.73
N SER A 191 8.10 20.56 -5.71
CA SER A 191 7.11 21.61 -5.53
C SER A 191 5.78 21.08 -4.97
N SER A 192 5.57 19.76 -4.98
CA SER A 192 4.32 19.14 -4.51
C SER A 192 4.08 19.42 -3.03
N GLN A 193 2.82 19.72 -2.68
CA GLN A 193 2.41 20.01 -1.31
C GLN A 193 2.79 18.87 -0.34
N VAL A 194 2.73 17.62 -0.79
CA VAL A 194 3.13 16.46 0.04
C VAL A 194 4.61 16.55 0.46
N VAL A 195 5.51 16.97 -0.43
CA VAL A 195 6.93 17.12 -0.15
C VAL A 195 7.18 18.26 0.83
N GLN A 196 6.48 19.39 0.65
CA GLN A 196 6.56 20.53 1.55
C GLN A 196 6.13 20.15 2.98
N VAL A 197 4.99 19.45 3.12
CA VAL A 197 4.49 19.02 4.43
C VAL A 197 5.43 18.01 5.09
N LEU A 198 5.99 17.06 4.33
CA LEU A 198 6.96 16.09 4.85
C LEU A 198 8.27 16.73 5.33
N LYS A 199 8.70 17.83 4.70
CA LYS A 199 9.87 18.60 5.14
C LYS A 199 9.59 19.42 6.40
N ALA A 200 8.38 19.97 6.50
CA ALA A 200 8.01 20.88 7.58
C ALA A 200 7.55 20.18 8.87
N ASN A 201 7.10 18.92 8.80
CA ASN A 201 6.48 18.23 9.93
C ASN A 201 7.10 16.85 10.17
N PRO A 202 7.34 16.47 11.44
CA PRO A 202 7.68 15.10 11.76
C PRO A 202 6.52 14.18 11.38
N THR A 203 6.82 13.09 10.67
CA THR A 203 5.81 12.12 10.24
C THR A 203 6.18 10.71 10.65
N GLN A 204 5.15 9.90 10.84
CA GLN A 204 5.27 8.48 11.11
C GLN A 204 4.66 7.66 9.98
N ARG A 205 5.12 6.42 9.87
CA ARG A 205 4.59 5.41 8.96
C ARG A 205 4.29 4.14 9.72
N ALA A 206 3.21 3.46 9.35
CA ALA A 206 2.76 2.27 10.07
C ALA A 206 3.62 1.04 9.72
N LYS A 207 4.06 0.29 10.74
CA LYS A 207 4.73 -1.02 10.61
C LYS A 207 5.99 -0.98 9.73
N VAL A 208 6.85 0.01 9.94
CA VAL A 208 8.08 0.21 9.14
C VAL A 208 9.09 -0.93 9.33
N ASP A 209 9.05 -1.60 10.48
CA ASP A 209 9.83 -2.79 10.84
C ASP A 209 9.62 -3.96 9.86
N LEU A 210 8.48 -4.01 9.17
CA LEU A 210 8.16 -5.05 8.19
C LEU A 210 8.75 -4.80 6.79
N GLY A 211 9.49 -3.70 6.58
CA GLY A 211 10.19 -3.44 5.31
C GLY A 211 9.30 -3.09 4.11
N THR A 212 7.97 -2.99 4.29
CA THR A 212 7.03 -2.75 3.17
C THR A 212 7.14 -1.36 2.54
N ARG A 213 7.83 -0.41 3.20
CA ARG A 213 8.00 0.99 2.75
C ARG A 213 6.66 1.63 2.32
N PRO A 214 5.72 1.82 3.26
CA PRO A 214 4.41 2.39 2.96
C PRO A 214 4.53 3.86 2.49
N LYS A 215 3.58 4.28 1.64
CA LYS A 215 3.47 5.63 1.06
C LYS A 215 2.33 6.46 1.67
N LEU A 216 1.78 5.99 2.78
CA LEU A 216 0.87 6.76 3.62
C LEU A 216 1.64 7.21 4.88
N PHE A 217 1.67 8.51 5.08
CA PHE A 217 2.35 9.17 6.19
C PHE A 217 1.32 9.73 7.17
N ARG A 218 1.69 9.85 8.44
CA ARG A 218 0.84 10.37 9.50
C ARG A 218 1.57 11.49 10.24
N ILE A 219 0.94 12.64 10.39
CA ILE A 219 1.31 13.59 11.44
C ILE A 219 0.46 13.18 12.64
N VAL A 220 1.09 12.64 13.67
CA VAL A 220 0.38 12.05 14.81
C VAL A 220 -0.01 13.16 15.77
N ALA A 221 -1.29 13.22 16.13
CA ALA A 221 -1.78 14.16 17.14
C ALA A 221 -1.23 13.82 18.52
N LYS A 222 -0.81 14.84 19.28
CA LYS A 222 -0.58 14.69 20.72
C LYS A 222 -1.90 14.79 21.47
N SER A 223 -1.87 14.43 22.76
CA SER A 223 -3.04 14.49 23.64
C SER A 223 -3.74 15.85 23.56
N GLY A 224 -5.04 15.86 23.27
CA GLY A 224 -5.87 17.07 23.22
C GLY A 224 -5.77 17.93 21.95
N GLU A 225 -4.92 17.59 20.97
CA GLU A 225 -4.73 18.41 19.77
C GLU A 225 -5.66 17.97 18.63
N VAL A 226 -6.87 18.55 18.58
CA VAL A 226 -7.56 18.76 17.31
C VAL A 226 -7.65 20.27 17.09
N ALA A 227 -6.73 20.81 16.30
CA ALA A 227 -6.73 22.22 15.91
C ALA A 227 -7.73 22.38 14.76
N ILE A 228 -8.82 23.12 15.02
CA ILE A 228 -9.83 23.51 14.02
C ILE A 228 -9.52 24.92 13.54
#